data_AF-A0AA92M7E2-F1
#
_entry.id   AF-A0AA92M7E2-F1
#
_cell.length_a   1.000
_cell.length_b   1.000
_cell.length_c   1.000
_cell.angle_alpha   90.00
_cell.angle_beta   90.00
_cell.angle_gamma   90.00
#
_symmetry.space_group_name_H-M   'P 1'
#
loop_
_entity.id
_entity.type
_entity.pdbx_description
1 polymer ?
#
loop_
_entity_poly.entity_id
_entity_poly.type
_entity_poly.pdbx_seq_one_letter_code
_entity_poly.pdbx_strand_id
1 'polypeptide(L)'
;MTKRSPNIEVDPDEVFARIRMKPVRWPDLARTRTAAVRLRPVVDGLLASGAVKFVRLGGSRHLAAAAWSPSKEEQLAEIYGRCRAVDGCMLWTGRLDPQRGPAMYAAWAGTERSVRRRVWGIRSRRLDRATMVVMTCANPEDCVLFEHMQRANRGVKLKGKPKTLLHRNAIAAAKRKTTGKLTAERVALILASEKSTRCLAREMDVSQATVQAVRSGDRWRNYRATPFTGLDAANDAERRRA
;
A
#
# COMPACT_ATOMS: atom_id res chain seq x y z
N MET A 1 36.32 -0.57 55.04
CA MET A 1 37.05 -0.24 53.79
C MET A 1 36.22 -0.65 52.59
N THR A 2 35.42 0.27 52.03
CA THR A 2 34.64 0.03 50.82
C THR A 2 35.55 0.13 49.60
N LYS A 3 35.92 -1.01 49.01
CA LYS A 3 36.64 -1.06 47.74
C LYS A 3 35.78 -0.37 46.67
N ARG A 4 36.16 0.85 46.26
CA ARG A 4 35.57 1.51 45.08
C ARG A 4 35.77 0.55 43.91
N SER A 5 34.66 0.02 43.39
CA SER A 5 34.71 -0.80 42.18
C SER A 5 35.30 0.04 41.04
N PRO A 6 36.19 -0.53 40.21
CA PRO A 6 36.83 0.20 39.13
C PRO A 6 35.78 0.87 38.23
N ASN A 7 36.09 2.09 37.82
CA ASN A 7 35.26 2.84 36.90
C ASN A 7 35.36 2.18 35.52
N ILE A 8 34.54 1.16 35.28
CA ILE A 8 34.39 0.54 33.96
C ILE A 8 33.79 1.61 33.05
N GLU A 9 34.64 2.21 32.24
CA GLU A 9 34.28 3.07 31.12
C GLU A 9 33.58 2.23 30.06
N VAL A 10 32.44 2.70 29.55
CA VAL A 10 31.64 1.97 28.57
C VAL A 10 31.89 2.60 27.21
N ASP A 11 32.59 1.88 26.35
CA ASP A 11 32.88 2.31 24.99
C ASP A 11 31.61 2.23 24.11
N PRO A 12 31.12 3.36 23.55
CA PRO A 12 29.99 3.37 22.61
C PRO A 12 30.19 2.47 21.39
N ASP A 13 31.41 2.34 20.89
CA ASP A 13 31.71 1.55 19.69
C ASP A 13 31.59 0.06 19.97
N GLU A 14 32.04 -0.40 21.14
CA GLU A 14 31.86 -1.79 21.56
C GLU A 14 30.37 -2.15 21.74
N VAL A 15 29.60 -1.24 22.35
CA VAL A 15 28.15 -1.41 22.53
C VAL A 15 27.45 -1.49 21.18
N PHE A 16 27.80 -0.58 20.26
CA PHE A 16 27.23 -0.58 18.92
C PHE A 16 27.62 -1.84 18.13
N ALA A 17 28.88 -2.30 18.22
CA ALA A 17 29.34 -3.53 17.56
C ALA A 17 28.52 -4.75 18.00
N ARG A 18 28.21 -4.88 19.30
CA ARG A 18 27.35 -5.96 19.81
C ARG A 18 25.93 -5.90 19.24
N ILE A 19 25.32 -4.71 19.20
CA ILE A 19 23.96 -4.49 18.67
C ILE A 19 23.92 -4.72 17.14
N ARG A 20 25.04 -4.43 16.44
CA ARG A 20 25.16 -4.61 14.99
C ARG A 20 25.18 -6.08 14.59
N MET A 21 25.75 -6.96 15.41
CA MET A 21 25.81 -8.39 15.13
C MET A 21 24.44 -9.06 15.21
N LYS A 22 23.63 -8.72 16.21
CA LYS A 22 22.27 -9.24 16.38
C LYS A 22 21.45 -8.33 17.28
N PRO A 23 20.11 -8.37 17.18
CA PRO A 23 19.25 -7.68 18.13
C PRO A 23 19.49 -8.20 19.55
N VAL A 24 19.64 -7.29 20.52
CA VAL A 24 19.95 -7.62 21.92
C VAL A 24 18.85 -7.08 22.82
N ARG A 25 18.39 -7.86 23.80
CA ARG A 25 17.46 -7.35 24.83
C ARG A 25 18.23 -6.44 25.78
N TRP A 26 17.54 -5.44 26.33
CA TRP A 26 18.15 -4.55 27.31
C TRP A 26 18.80 -5.29 28.52
N PRO A 27 18.14 -6.29 29.14
CA PRO A 27 18.75 -7.04 30.24
C PRO A 27 20.02 -7.80 29.82
N ASP A 28 20.05 -8.34 28.60
CA ASP A 28 21.19 -9.12 28.09
C ASP A 28 22.38 -8.21 27.74
N LEU A 29 22.10 -6.99 27.27
CA LEU A 29 23.10 -5.97 27.00
C LEU A 29 23.72 -5.45 28.30
N ALA A 30 22.90 -5.15 29.30
CA ALA A 30 23.36 -4.60 30.57
C ALA A 30 23.97 -5.63 31.50
N ARG A 31 23.46 -6.86 31.53
CA ARG A 31 23.83 -7.97 32.46
C ARG A 31 23.59 -7.70 33.95
N THR A 32 23.79 -6.47 34.42
CA THR A 32 23.61 -6.03 35.81
C THR A 32 22.92 -4.67 35.90
N ARG A 33 22.32 -4.35 37.06
CA ARG A 33 21.66 -3.05 37.29
C ARG A 33 22.63 -1.88 37.24
N THR A 34 23.84 -2.04 37.78
CA THR A 34 24.88 -0.99 37.77
C THR A 34 25.36 -0.69 36.36
N ALA A 35 25.58 -1.73 35.54
CA ALA A 35 25.92 -1.55 34.13
C ALA A 35 24.77 -0.93 33.33
N ALA A 36 23.52 -1.24 33.65
CA ALA A 36 22.35 -0.62 32.99
C ALA A 36 22.33 0.91 33.15
N VAL A 37 22.65 1.41 34.34
CA VAL A 37 22.72 2.87 34.61
C VAL A 37 23.79 3.53 33.76
N ARG A 38 24.97 2.90 33.62
CA ARG A 38 26.09 3.43 32.82
C ARG A 38 25.87 3.32 31.32
N LEU A 39 25.24 2.24 30.86
CA LEU A 39 24.90 2.01 29.45
C LEU A 39 23.79 2.93 28.93
N ARG A 40 22.94 3.42 29.82
CA ARG A 40 21.77 4.20 29.44
C ARG A 40 22.10 5.44 28.61
N PRO A 41 23.00 6.35 29.03
CA PRO A 41 23.36 7.52 28.22
C PRO A 41 23.97 7.16 26.87
N VAL A 42 24.77 6.08 26.80
CA VAL A 42 25.36 5.60 25.54
C VAL A 42 24.27 5.14 24.57
N VAL A 43 23.33 4.31 25.03
CA VAL A 43 22.23 3.82 24.19
C VAL A 43 21.27 4.95 23.80
N ASP A 44 20.97 5.87 24.72
CA ASP A 44 20.14 7.02 24.42
C ASP A 44 20.80 7.93 23.38
N GLY A 45 22.14 8.10 23.42
CA GLY A 45 22.92 8.75 22.37
C GLY A 45 22.85 8.05 21.01
N LEU A 46 22.98 6.72 20.99
CA LEU A 46 22.86 5.91 19.76
C LEU A 46 21.43 5.93 19.18
N LEU A 47 20.40 6.03 20.03
CA LEU A 47 19.01 6.18 19.61
C LEU A 47 18.78 7.58 19.03
N ALA A 48 19.30 8.62 19.69
CA ALA A 48 19.18 10.00 19.24
C ALA A 48 19.88 10.25 17.90
N SER A 49 21.04 9.61 17.68
CA SER A 49 21.74 9.67 16.39
C SER A 49 21.08 8.82 15.28
N GLY A 50 20.10 7.98 15.64
CA GLY A 50 19.47 7.05 14.71
C GLY A 50 20.36 5.88 14.30
N ALA A 51 21.46 5.61 15.00
CA ALA A 51 22.34 4.46 14.73
C ALA A 51 21.67 3.13 15.11
N VAL A 52 20.84 3.15 16.16
CA VAL A 52 20.06 1.99 16.62
C VAL A 52 18.57 2.32 16.68
N LYS A 53 17.74 1.28 16.63
CA LYS A 53 16.29 1.37 16.78
C LYS A 53 15.79 0.26 17.69
N PHE A 54 14.59 0.44 18.23
CA PHE A 54 13.90 -0.62 18.93
C PHE A 54 13.11 -1.50 17.96
N VAL A 55 13.24 -2.81 18.13
CA VAL A 55 12.44 -3.81 17.42
C VAL A 55 11.75 -4.72 18.42
N ARG A 56 10.58 -5.27 18.07
CA ARG A 56 9.90 -6.30 18.87
C ARG A 56 10.13 -7.65 18.22
N LEU A 57 10.69 -8.58 18.98
CA LEU A 57 10.93 -9.97 18.59
C LEU A 57 10.40 -10.87 19.70
N GLY A 58 9.57 -11.86 19.37
CA GLY A 58 8.97 -12.77 20.36
C GLY A 58 8.25 -12.06 21.51
N GLY A 59 7.58 -10.93 21.24
CA GLY A 59 6.90 -10.12 22.26
C GLY A 59 7.82 -9.22 23.12
N SER A 60 9.14 -9.38 23.03
CA SER A 60 10.12 -8.61 23.80
C SER A 60 10.77 -7.48 22.98
N ARG A 61 11.10 -6.37 23.64
CA ARG A 61 11.80 -5.23 23.05
C ARG A 61 13.31 -5.50 22.98
N HIS A 62 13.87 -5.35 21.80
CA HIS A 62 15.30 -5.50 21.52
C HIS A 62 15.85 -4.20 20.91
N LEU A 63 17.12 -3.94 21.13
CA LEU A 63 17.91 -2.94 20.40
C LEU A 63 18.51 -3.63 19.18
N ALA A 64 18.39 -3.00 18.02
CA ALA A 64 19.00 -3.46 16.78
C ALA A 64 19.61 -2.27 16.04
N ALA A 65 20.62 -2.51 15.20
CA ALA A 65 21.13 -1.47 14.31
C ALA A 65 20.00 -0.92 13.42
N ALA A 66 20.07 0.35 13.01
CA ALA A 66 19.03 0.97 12.21
C ALA A 66 18.77 0.26 10.88
N ALA A 67 19.85 -0.20 10.23
CA ALA A 67 19.81 -0.99 9.00
C ALA A 67 19.45 -2.47 9.22
N TRP A 68 19.36 -2.93 10.47
CA TRP A 68 19.04 -4.32 10.74
C TRP A 68 17.62 -4.65 10.25
N SER A 69 17.54 -5.79 9.57
CA SER A 69 16.31 -6.46 9.17
C SER A 69 16.50 -7.97 9.35
N PRO A 70 15.46 -8.69 9.81
CA PRO A 70 15.52 -10.14 9.89
C PRO A 70 15.74 -10.76 8.51
N SER A 71 16.37 -11.92 8.48
CA SER A 71 16.49 -12.76 7.28
C SER A 71 15.11 -13.15 6.74
N LYS A 72 15.05 -13.63 5.49
CA LYS A 72 13.78 -14.05 4.87
C LYS A 72 13.15 -15.21 5.65
N GLU A 73 13.98 -16.11 6.13
CA GLU A 73 13.65 -17.29 6.91
C GLU A 73 13.04 -16.88 8.25
N GLU A 74 13.67 -15.95 8.98
CA GLU A 74 13.13 -15.42 10.24
C GLU A 74 11.80 -14.68 10.03
N GLN A 75 11.68 -13.91 8.95
CA GLN A 75 10.41 -13.23 8.62
C GLN A 75 9.28 -14.23 8.38
N LEU A 76 9.56 -15.32 7.65
CA LEU A 76 8.57 -16.37 7.40
C LEU A 76 8.26 -17.15 8.67
N ALA A 77 9.26 -17.46 9.49
CA ALA A 77 9.07 -18.13 10.77
C ALA A 77 8.17 -17.31 11.72
N GLU A 78 8.35 -15.98 11.77
CA GLU A 78 7.45 -15.11 12.55
C GLU A 78 6.00 -15.17 12.04
N ILE A 79 5.80 -15.17 10.72
CA ILE A 79 4.47 -15.22 10.12
C ILE A 79 3.82 -16.58 10.36
N TYR A 80 4.51 -17.65 10.00
CA TYR A 80 3.99 -19.02 10.08
C TYR A 80 3.87 -19.53 11.51
N GLY A 81 4.68 -19.02 12.45
CA GLY A 81 4.52 -19.29 13.88
C GLY A 81 3.23 -18.72 14.48
N ARG A 82 2.52 -17.84 13.77
CA ARG A 82 1.18 -17.34 14.12
C ARG A 82 0.07 -17.97 13.28
N CYS A 83 0.35 -19.10 12.63
CA CYS A 83 -0.63 -19.80 11.82
C CYS A 83 -0.98 -21.15 12.45
N ARG A 84 -2.17 -21.65 12.13
CA ARG A 84 -2.58 -23.02 12.41
C ARG A 84 -2.58 -23.81 11.09
N ALA A 85 -1.91 -24.95 11.06
CA ALA A 85 -1.97 -25.86 9.93
C ALA A 85 -3.32 -26.60 9.93
N VAL A 86 -4.07 -26.51 8.83
CA VAL A 86 -5.37 -27.19 8.64
C VAL A 86 -5.50 -27.56 7.17
N ASP A 87 -5.70 -28.84 6.84
CA ASP A 87 -5.95 -29.34 5.49
C ASP A 87 -4.97 -28.80 4.42
N GLY A 88 -3.67 -28.86 4.72
CA GLY A 88 -2.62 -28.35 3.83
C GLY A 88 -2.59 -26.82 3.69
N CYS A 89 -3.39 -26.08 4.45
CA CYS A 89 -3.37 -24.61 4.53
C CYS A 89 -2.65 -24.14 5.79
N MET A 90 -2.08 -22.93 5.73
CA MET A 90 -1.59 -22.18 6.88
C MET A 90 -2.58 -21.06 7.20
N LEU A 91 -3.48 -21.31 8.16
CA LEU A 91 -4.55 -20.37 8.50
C LEU A 91 -4.03 -19.34 9.51
N TRP A 92 -4.16 -18.06 9.18
CA TRP A 92 -3.75 -16.96 10.03
C TRP A 92 -4.65 -16.87 11.28
N THR A 93 -4.04 -16.82 12.48
CA THR A 93 -4.80 -16.70 13.74
C THR A 93 -4.87 -15.27 14.29
N GLY A 94 -4.20 -14.33 13.62
CA GLY A 94 -4.20 -12.91 14.01
C GLY A 94 -5.39 -12.13 13.43
N ARG A 95 -5.25 -10.81 13.37
CA ARG A 95 -6.27 -9.90 12.86
C ARG A 95 -6.59 -10.17 11.37
N LEU A 96 -7.88 -10.23 11.06
CA LEU A 96 -8.42 -10.21 9.70
C LEU A 96 -9.02 -8.83 9.41
N ASP A 97 -8.60 -8.22 8.30
CA ASP A 97 -9.22 -7.00 7.77
C ASP A 97 -10.38 -7.40 6.83
N PRO A 98 -11.61 -6.88 7.03
CA PRO A 98 -12.77 -7.28 6.22
C PRO A 98 -12.61 -7.06 4.70
N GLN A 99 -11.72 -6.15 4.28
CA GLN A 99 -11.50 -5.83 2.88
C GLN A 99 -10.21 -6.45 2.32
N ARG A 100 -9.19 -6.67 3.17
CA ARG A 100 -7.83 -7.03 2.77
C ARG A 100 -7.41 -8.44 3.22
N GLY A 101 -8.20 -9.09 4.07
CA GLY A 101 -7.89 -10.38 4.68
C GLY A 101 -6.82 -10.28 5.78
N PRO A 102 -6.00 -11.33 5.97
CA PRO A 102 -4.98 -11.39 7.01
C PRO A 102 -4.06 -10.16 7.04
N ALA A 103 -4.02 -9.49 8.19
CA ALA A 103 -3.23 -8.29 8.42
C ALA A 103 -2.34 -8.47 9.65
N MET A 104 -1.14 -7.89 9.60
CA MET A 104 -0.26 -7.86 10.76
C MET A 104 0.61 -6.61 10.77
N TYR A 105 0.92 -6.11 11.95
CA TYR A 105 2.04 -5.20 12.14
C TYR A 105 3.32 -6.04 12.32
N ALA A 106 4.33 -5.78 11.49
CA ALA A 106 5.67 -6.32 11.69
C ALA A 106 6.58 -5.16 12.10
N ALA A 107 7.18 -5.26 13.29
CA ALA A 107 8.05 -4.21 13.81
C ALA A 107 9.24 -3.93 12.88
N TRP A 108 9.78 -4.98 12.24
CA TRP A 108 10.87 -4.84 11.26
C TRP A 108 10.44 -4.17 9.95
N ALA A 109 9.15 -4.14 9.62
CA ALA A 109 8.62 -3.47 8.43
C ALA A 109 8.08 -2.05 8.73
N GLY A 110 7.94 -1.68 10.01
CA GLY A 110 7.47 -0.38 10.48
C GLY A 110 6.03 0.01 10.07
N THR A 111 5.29 -0.85 9.36
CA THR A 111 3.97 -0.52 8.80
C THR A 111 3.06 -1.72 8.88
N GLU A 112 1.78 -1.53 9.20
CA GLU A 112 0.76 -2.58 9.09
C GLU A 112 0.50 -2.89 7.61
N ARG A 113 0.53 -4.18 7.24
CA ARG A 113 0.28 -4.64 5.87
C ARG A 113 -0.42 -5.99 5.86
N SER A 114 -1.02 -6.30 4.72
CA SER A 114 -1.51 -7.65 4.40
C SER A 114 -0.38 -8.67 4.54
N VAL A 115 -0.63 -9.72 5.32
CA VAL A 115 0.30 -10.83 5.54
C VAL A 115 0.65 -11.50 4.22
N ARG A 116 -0.35 -11.74 3.36
CA ARG A 116 -0.17 -12.35 2.03
C ARG A 116 0.83 -11.58 1.17
N ARG A 117 0.70 -10.25 1.11
CA ARG A 117 1.65 -9.43 0.35
C ARG A 117 3.06 -9.47 0.90
N ARG A 118 3.23 -9.69 2.21
CA ARG A 118 4.55 -9.87 2.82
C ARG A 118 5.15 -11.22 2.48
N VAL A 119 4.42 -12.31 2.72
CA VAL A 119 4.85 -13.66 2.34
C VAL A 119 5.27 -13.68 0.87
N TRP A 120 4.44 -13.08 -0.01
CA TRP A 120 4.77 -12.93 -1.42
C TRP A 120 6.09 -12.17 -1.66
N GLY A 121 6.26 -11.00 -1.03
CA GLY A 121 7.46 -10.18 -1.20
C GLY A 121 8.73 -10.79 -0.61
N ILE A 122 8.61 -11.73 0.33
CA ILE A 122 9.73 -12.47 0.90
C ILE A 122 10.17 -13.59 -0.05
N ARG A 123 9.20 -14.39 -0.54
CA ARG A 123 9.42 -15.56 -1.41
C ARG A 123 9.66 -15.20 -2.87
N SER A 124 9.13 -14.07 -3.34
CA SER A 124 9.15 -13.66 -4.75
C SER A 124 9.43 -12.16 -4.88
N ARG A 125 9.26 -11.62 -6.09
CA ARG A 125 9.39 -10.19 -6.34
C ARG A 125 8.22 -9.43 -5.72
N ARG A 126 8.52 -8.22 -5.23
CA ARG A 126 7.52 -7.31 -4.64
C ARG A 126 6.44 -6.99 -5.66
N LEU A 127 5.19 -7.15 -5.24
CA LEU A 127 4.02 -6.80 -6.04
C LEU A 127 3.87 -5.28 -6.18
N ASP A 128 3.50 -4.84 -7.39
CA ASP A 128 3.07 -3.48 -7.64
C ASP A 128 1.75 -3.15 -6.89
N ARG A 129 1.35 -1.88 -6.92
CA ARG A 129 0.12 -1.42 -6.23
C ARG A 129 -1.18 -1.90 -6.89
N ALA A 130 -1.15 -2.28 -8.17
CA ALA A 130 -2.35 -2.66 -8.94
C ALA A 130 -2.64 -4.17 -8.88
N THR A 131 -1.62 -4.97 -8.54
CA THR A 131 -1.70 -6.42 -8.41
C THR A 131 -2.15 -6.78 -7.01
N MET A 132 -3.10 -7.70 -6.92
CA MET A 132 -3.61 -8.28 -5.68
C MET A 132 -3.16 -9.74 -5.58
N VAL A 133 -3.18 -10.27 -4.36
CA VAL A 133 -3.01 -11.70 -4.11
C VAL A 133 -4.40 -12.30 -3.91
N VAL A 134 -4.72 -13.33 -4.68
CA VAL A 134 -5.91 -14.16 -4.50
C VAL A 134 -5.48 -15.55 -4.04
N MET A 135 -6.36 -16.23 -3.31
CA MET A 135 -6.10 -17.58 -2.79
C MET A 135 -6.86 -18.61 -3.63
N THR A 136 -6.26 -19.77 -3.89
CA THR A 136 -6.88 -20.87 -4.67
C THR A 136 -7.36 -22.05 -3.82
N CYS A 137 -7.06 -22.05 -2.53
CA CYS A 137 -7.42 -23.13 -1.61
C CYS A 137 -8.87 -23.04 -1.12
N ALA A 138 -9.32 -24.10 -0.42
CA ALA A 138 -10.65 -24.19 0.20
C ALA A 138 -10.87 -23.15 1.33
N ASN A 139 -9.79 -22.62 1.94
CA ASN A 139 -9.86 -21.64 3.04
C ASN A 139 -9.29 -20.26 2.63
N PRO A 140 -9.86 -19.58 1.62
CA PRO A 140 -9.27 -18.38 1.03
C PRO A 140 -9.33 -17.13 1.92
N GLU A 141 -10.12 -17.15 2.99
CA GLU A 141 -10.29 -16.01 3.89
C GLU A 141 -9.07 -15.83 4.80
N ASP A 142 -8.55 -16.93 5.36
CA ASP A 142 -7.52 -16.88 6.42
C ASP A 142 -6.17 -17.42 5.97
N CYS A 143 -6.14 -18.19 4.87
CA CYS A 143 -4.92 -18.84 4.43
C CYS A 143 -3.84 -17.83 4.00
N VAL A 144 -2.60 -18.10 4.42
CA VAL A 144 -1.41 -17.31 4.09
C VAL A 144 -0.26 -18.18 3.53
N LEU A 145 -0.55 -19.44 3.16
CA LEU A 145 0.42 -20.31 2.52
C LEU A 145 0.77 -19.79 1.11
N PHE A 146 2.06 -19.69 0.79
CA PHE A 146 2.54 -19.09 -0.46
C PHE A 146 2.09 -19.87 -1.71
N GLU A 147 2.09 -21.18 -1.62
CA GLU A 147 1.74 -22.13 -2.68
C GLU A 147 0.28 -21.99 -3.13
N HIS A 148 -0.58 -21.48 -2.25
CA HIS A 148 -1.99 -21.20 -2.54
C HIS A 148 -2.23 -19.77 -3.04
N MET A 149 -1.19 -18.95 -3.19
CA MET A 149 -1.30 -17.57 -3.66
C MET A 149 -1.19 -17.47 -5.18
N GLN A 150 -2.06 -16.66 -5.78
CA GLN A 150 -1.96 -16.28 -7.19
C GLN A 150 -2.03 -14.76 -7.36
N ARG A 151 -1.36 -14.25 -8.41
CA ARG A 151 -1.43 -12.84 -8.80
C ARG A 151 -2.71 -12.58 -9.56
N ALA A 152 -3.47 -11.57 -9.15
CA ALA A 152 -4.61 -11.07 -9.90
C ALA A 152 -4.48 -9.57 -10.13
N ASN A 153 -4.88 -9.10 -11.31
CA ASN A 153 -4.94 -7.66 -11.57
C ASN A 153 -6.25 -7.09 -11.00
N ARG A 154 -6.15 -6.03 -10.18
CA ARG A 154 -7.32 -5.34 -9.62
C ARG A 154 -8.27 -4.83 -10.70
N GLY A 155 -7.74 -4.45 -11.86
CA GLY A 155 -8.51 -4.01 -13.02
C GLY A 155 -9.46 -5.08 -13.54
N VAL A 156 -9.09 -6.36 -13.47
CA VAL A 156 -9.93 -7.47 -13.93
C VAL A 156 -11.16 -7.62 -13.03
N LYS A 157 -10.98 -7.54 -11.69
CA LYS A 157 -12.09 -7.59 -10.73
C LYS A 157 -13.04 -6.38 -10.83
N LEU A 158 -12.53 -5.25 -11.31
CA LEU A 158 -13.32 -4.03 -11.51
C LEU A 158 -13.96 -3.93 -12.90
N LYS A 159 -13.53 -4.78 -13.85
CA LYS A 159 -14.10 -4.80 -15.20
C LYS A 159 -15.57 -5.19 -15.11
N GLY A 160 -16.44 -4.44 -15.80
CA GLY A 160 -17.89 -4.66 -15.80
C GLY A 160 -18.65 -4.12 -14.58
N LYS A 161 -17.97 -3.74 -13.49
CA LYS A 161 -18.68 -3.17 -12.33
C LYS A 161 -19.24 -1.78 -12.68
N PRO A 162 -20.53 -1.51 -12.41
CA PRO A 162 -21.13 -0.22 -12.71
C PRO A 162 -20.44 0.87 -11.89
N LYS A 163 -19.95 1.91 -12.57
CA LYS A 163 -19.42 3.12 -11.94
C LYS A 163 -20.56 4.10 -11.69
N THR A 164 -20.57 4.72 -10.51
CA THR A 164 -21.50 5.81 -10.19
C THR A 164 -21.28 7.01 -11.12
N LEU A 165 -22.31 7.82 -11.33
CA LEU A 165 -22.21 9.03 -12.17
C LEU A 165 -21.14 10.00 -11.68
N LEU A 166 -21.06 10.23 -10.35
CA LEU A 166 -20.02 11.05 -9.74
C LEU A 166 -18.61 10.55 -10.08
N HIS A 167 -18.40 9.23 -10.01
CA HIS A 167 -17.11 8.63 -10.34
C HIS A 167 -16.79 8.74 -11.85
N ARG A 168 -17.78 8.57 -12.73
CA ARG A 168 -17.61 8.79 -14.17
C ARG A 168 -17.26 10.24 -14.47
N ASN A 169 -17.92 11.20 -13.80
CA ASN A 169 -17.65 12.62 -13.93
C ASN A 169 -16.22 12.97 -13.50
N ALA A 170 -15.78 12.47 -12.35
CA ALA A 170 -14.41 12.68 -11.85
C ALA A 170 -13.34 12.15 -12.82
N ILE A 171 -13.55 10.95 -13.40
CA ILE A 171 -12.66 10.41 -14.43
C ILE A 171 -12.65 11.30 -15.67
N ALA A 172 -13.82 11.74 -16.15
CA ALA A 172 -13.92 12.58 -17.33
C ALA A 172 -13.19 13.93 -17.10
N ALA A 173 -13.39 14.57 -15.95
CA ALA A 173 -12.70 15.80 -15.57
C ALA A 173 -11.18 15.62 -15.52
N ALA A 174 -10.69 14.55 -14.89
CA ALA A 174 -9.26 14.24 -14.83
C ALA A 174 -8.66 13.99 -16.22
N LYS A 175 -9.35 13.25 -17.10
CA LYS A 175 -8.91 13.02 -18.49
C LYS A 175 -8.88 14.31 -19.30
N ARG A 176 -9.90 15.16 -19.17
CA ARG A 176 -9.93 16.48 -19.83
C ARG A 176 -8.75 17.35 -19.40
N LYS A 177 -8.43 17.37 -18.10
CA LYS A 177 -7.29 18.13 -17.56
C LYS A 177 -5.92 17.61 -18.04
N THR A 178 -5.75 16.30 -18.17
CA THR A 178 -4.44 15.68 -18.44
C THR A 178 -4.14 15.48 -19.91
N THR A 179 -5.16 15.22 -20.73
CA THR A 179 -4.99 14.78 -22.13
C THR A 179 -5.86 15.55 -23.13
N GLY A 180 -6.73 16.44 -22.66
CA GLY A 180 -7.67 17.17 -23.51
C GLY A 180 -7.01 18.37 -24.20
N LYS A 181 -7.02 18.41 -25.53
CA LYS A 181 -6.68 19.62 -26.32
C LYS A 181 -7.72 20.75 -26.18
N LEU A 182 -8.91 20.44 -25.67
CA LEU A 182 -10.00 21.40 -25.49
C LEU A 182 -10.10 21.82 -24.02
N THR A 183 -10.12 23.12 -23.78
CA THR A 183 -10.44 23.72 -22.47
C THR A 183 -11.95 23.92 -22.34
N ALA A 184 -12.43 24.17 -21.11
CA ALA A 184 -13.85 24.43 -20.87
C ALA A 184 -14.36 25.66 -21.65
N GLU A 185 -13.53 26.70 -21.77
CA GLU A 185 -13.83 27.92 -22.54
C GLU A 185 -13.99 27.63 -24.03
N ARG A 186 -13.08 26.84 -24.62
CA ARG A 186 -13.17 26.44 -26.04
C ARG A 186 -14.42 25.61 -26.31
N VAL A 187 -14.81 24.77 -25.36
CA VAL A 187 -16.05 23.99 -25.46
C VAL A 187 -17.26 24.90 -25.40
N ALA A 188 -17.29 25.87 -24.49
CA ALA A 188 -18.35 26.88 -24.44
C ALA A 188 -18.45 27.66 -25.76
N LEU A 189 -17.30 28.03 -26.34
CA LEU A 189 -17.23 28.70 -27.63
C LEU A 189 -17.76 27.82 -28.79
N ILE A 190 -17.42 26.53 -28.82
CA ILE A 190 -17.95 25.57 -29.82
C ILE A 190 -19.48 25.48 -29.73
N LEU A 191 -20.04 25.49 -28.52
CA LEU A 191 -21.47 25.35 -28.28
C LEU A 191 -22.24 26.65 -28.59
N ALA A 192 -21.65 27.81 -28.34
CA ALA A 192 -22.27 29.11 -28.60
C ALA A 192 -22.10 29.58 -30.05
N SER A 193 -21.09 29.09 -30.78
CA SER A 193 -20.78 29.58 -32.13
C SER A 193 -21.64 28.94 -33.23
N GLU A 194 -22.18 29.79 -34.11
CA GLU A 194 -22.89 29.39 -35.33
C GLU A 194 -21.95 29.00 -36.49
N LYS A 195 -20.63 29.18 -36.33
CA LYS A 195 -19.64 28.84 -37.36
C LYS A 195 -19.73 27.36 -37.74
N SER A 196 -19.36 27.04 -38.99
CA SER A 196 -19.31 25.65 -39.43
C SER A 196 -18.27 24.84 -38.65
N THR A 197 -18.51 23.53 -38.49
CA THR A 197 -17.63 22.59 -37.78
C THR A 197 -16.20 22.60 -38.36
N ARG A 198 -16.06 22.76 -39.68
CA ARG A 198 -14.77 22.87 -40.37
C ARG A 198 -13.99 24.14 -39.99
N CYS A 199 -14.69 25.26 -39.84
CA CYS A 199 -14.08 26.53 -39.44
C CYS A 199 -13.54 26.44 -38.01
N LEU A 200 -14.38 26.02 -37.05
CA LEU A 200 -14.00 25.86 -35.64
C LEU A 200 -12.87 24.84 -35.44
N ALA A 201 -12.88 23.74 -36.20
CA ALA A 201 -11.82 22.73 -36.17
C ALA A 201 -10.45 23.32 -36.54
N ARG A 202 -10.40 24.16 -37.59
CA ARG A 202 -9.19 24.85 -38.03
C ARG A 202 -8.74 25.91 -37.02
N GLU A 203 -9.66 26.76 -36.57
CA GLU A 203 -9.38 27.80 -35.56
C GLU A 203 -8.84 27.19 -34.26
N MET A 204 -9.34 26.01 -33.89
CA MET A 204 -9.00 25.38 -32.62
C MET A 204 -7.93 24.28 -32.69
N ASP A 205 -7.36 24.00 -33.87
CA ASP A 205 -6.44 22.88 -34.10
C ASP A 205 -6.97 21.54 -33.51
N VAL A 206 -8.23 21.22 -33.82
CA VAL A 206 -8.85 19.95 -33.46
C VAL A 206 -9.53 19.32 -34.66
N SER A 207 -9.75 18.00 -34.62
CA SER A 207 -10.49 17.33 -35.70
C SER A 207 -11.95 17.80 -35.76
N GLN A 208 -12.55 17.82 -36.96
CA GLN A 208 -13.97 18.13 -37.14
C GLN A 208 -14.89 17.18 -36.35
N ALA A 209 -14.53 15.89 -36.29
CA ALA A 209 -15.23 14.90 -35.48
C ALA A 209 -15.22 15.25 -33.98
N THR A 210 -14.14 15.87 -33.48
CA THR A 210 -14.08 16.37 -32.10
C THR A 210 -15.12 17.46 -31.87
N VAL A 211 -15.20 18.44 -32.76
CA VAL A 211 -16.15 19.55 -32.66
C VAL A 211 -17.59 19.03 -32.74
N GLN A 212 -17.86 18.11 -33.67
CA GLN A 212 -19.18 17.47 -33.79
C GLN A 212 -19.55 16.66 -32.53
N ALA A 213 -18.60 15.90 -31.97
CA ALA A 213 -18.79 15.14 -30.72
C ALA A 213 -18.98 16.05 -29.49
N VAL A 214 -18.51 17.29 -29.53
CA VAL A 214 -18.79 18.29 -28.50
C VAL A 214 -20.22 18.82 -28.65
N ARG A 215 -20.63 19.21 -29.86
CA ARG A 215 -21.98 19.73 -30.14
C ARG A 215 -23.09 18.72 -29.83
N SER A 216 -22.87 17.45 -30.18
CA SER A 216 -23.79 16.33 -29.86
C SER A 216 -23.78 15.95 -28.37
N GLY A 217 -22.84 16.47 -27.57
CA GLY A 217 -22.71 16.15 -26.16
C GLY A 217 -21.99 14.83 -25.85
N ASP A 218 -21.49 14.11 -26.86
CA ASP A 218 -20.84 12.81 -26.69
C ASP A 218 -19.48 12.91 -25.95
N ARG A 219 -18.62 13.87 -26.33
CA ARG A 219 -17.25 13.98 -25.80
C ARG A 219 -17.14 14.88 -24.56
N TRP A 220 -18.05 15.85 -24.44
CA TRP A 220 -18.13 16.78 -23.30
C TRP A 220 -19.45 16.66 -22.53
N ARG A 221 -19.90 15.42 -22.32
CA ARG A 221 -21.11 15.14 -21.55
C ARG A 221 -21.04 15.78 -20.15
N ASN A 222 -22.08 16.52 -19.80
CA ASN A 222 -22.28 17.07 -18.48
C ASN A 222 -22.94 16.00 -17.62
N TYR A 223 -22.15 15.33 -16.79
CA TYR A 223 -22.66 14.34 -15.82
C TYR A 223 -23.32 15.00 -14.60
N ARG A 224 -23.97 16.17 -14.77
CA ARG A 224 -24.78 16.80 -13.71
C ARG A 224 -26.02 15.94 -13.49
N ALA A 225 -26.39 15.75 -12.23
CA ALA A 225 -27.63 15.09 -11.87
C ALA A 225 -28.81 15.98 -12.27
N THR A 226 -29.41 15.71 -13.42
CA THR A 226 -30.77 16.14 -13.74
C THR A 226 -31.76 15.17 -13.09
N PRO A 227 -33.03 15.57 -12.85
CA PRO A 227 -34.07 14.67 -12.34
C PRO A 227 -34.25 13.39 -13.19
N PHE A 228 -33.82 13.42 -14.45
CA PHE A 228 -33.95 12.33 -15.42
C PHE A 228 -32.68 11.46 -15.56
N THR A 229 -31.59 11.76 -14.86
CA THR A 229 -30.30 11.06 -15.05
C THR A 229 -30.35 9.55 -14.73
N GLY A 230 -31.35 9.10 -13.97
CA GLY A 230 -31.60 7.68 -13.70
C GLY A 230 -32.21 6.93 -14.88
N LEU A 231 -33.00 7.60 -15.74
CA LEU A 231 -33.69 7.01 -16.88
C LEU A 231 -32.72 6.72 -18.04
N ASP A 232 -31.79 7.64 -18.32
CA ASP A 232 -30.77 7.43 -19.34
C ASP A 232 -29.79 6.30 -18.98
N ALA A 233 -29.50 6.12 -17.69
CA ALA A 233 -28.61 5.06 -17.23
C ALA A 233 -29.20 3.66 -17.41
N ALA A 234 -30.53 3.51 -17.34
CA ALA A 234 -31.24 2.26 -17.62
C ALA A 234 -31.19 1.93 -19.13
N ASN A 235 -31.48 2.90 -19.99
CA ASN A 235 -31.40 2.76 -21.45
C ASN A 235 -29.99 2.45 -21.96
N ASP A 236 -28.95 3.07 -21.39
CA ASP A 236 -27.55 2.88 -21.79
C ASP A 236 -27.01 1.48 -21.38
N ALA A 237 -27.62 0.84 -20.37
CA ALA A 237 -27.31 -0.53 -20.00
C ALA A 237 -27.92 -1.54 -20.99
N GLU A 238 -29.13 -1.29 -21.47
CA GLU A 238 -29.80 -2.11 -22.50
C GLU A 238 -29.08 -2.01 -23.85
N ARG A 239 -28.69 -0.80 -24.29
CA ARG A 239 -27.91 -0.61 -25.53
C ARG A 239 -26.55 -1.29 -25.55
N ARG A 240 -25.97 -1.62 -24.38
CA ARG A 240 -24.69 -2.35 -24.30
C ARG A 240 -24.86 -3.87 -24.26
N ARG A 241 -26.09 -4.36 -24.09
CA ARG A 241 -26.42 -5.78 -24.12
C ARG A 241 -26.81 -6.24 -25.54
N ALA A 242 -27.35 -5.33 -26.36
CA ALA A 242 -27.53 -5.50 -27.80
C ALA A 242 -26.19 -5.35 -28.54
#